data_AF-A0A350LZ40-F1
#
_entry.id   AF-A0A350LZ40-F1
#
_cell.length_a   1.000
_cell.length_b   1.000
_cell.length_c   1.000
_cell.angle_alpha   90.00
_cell.angle_beta   90.00
_cell.angle_gamma   90.00
#
_symmetry.space_group_name_H-M   'P 1'
#
loop_
_entity.id
_entity.type
_entity.pdbx_description
1 polymer ?
#
loop_
_entity_poly.entity_id
_entity_poly.type
_entity_poly.pdbx_seq_one_letter_code
_entity_poly.pdbx_strand_id
1 'polypeptide(L)' 'KFKRQNTSSLNSKFFTNGGQFTIDRDAITIDMKKKRHLPLLIDALFPYQETTIPWLNNRKLVFKLWTVS' A
#
# COMPACT_ATOMS: atom_id res chain seq x y z
N LYS A 1 -4.64 -1.34 -24.36
CA LYS A 1 -4.04 0.02 -24.50
C LYS A 1 -3.75 0.57 -23.10
N PHE A 2 -2.48 0.60 -22.67
CA PHE A 2 -2.13 1.12 -21.33
C PHE A 2 -2.14 2.66 -21.37
N LYS A 3 -3.15 3.28 -20.73
CA LYS A 3 -3.20 4.75 -20.55
C LYS A 3 -2.19 5.14 -19.47
N ARG A 4 -1.24 6.02 -19.81
CA ARG A 4 -0.39 6.69 -18.81
C ARG A 4 -1.30 7.48 -17.87
N GLN A 5 -1.26 7.16 -16.58
CA GLN A 5 -1.94 7.94 -15.56
C GLN A 5 -0.95 8.95 -14.98
N ASN A 6 -1.37 10.20 -14.83
CA ASN A 6 -0.56 11.23 -14.16
C ASN A 6 -0.59 10.99 -12.63
N THR A 7 0.49 11.37 -11.95
CA THR A 7 0.70 11.12 -10.50
C THR A 7 -0.46 11.63 -9.64
N SER A 8 -1.07 12.76 -10.03
CA SER A 8 -2.25 13.33 -9.36
C SER A 8 -3.48 12.41 -9.43
N SER A 9 -3.75 11.78 -10.59
CA SER A 9 -4.85 10.82 -10.72
C SER A 9 -4.58 9.51 -9.98
N LEU A 10 -3.33 9.11 -9.81
CA LEU A 10 -2.97 7.92 -9.03
C LEU A 10 -3.19 8.17 -7.53
N ASN A 11 -2.74 9.31 -7.01
CA ASN A 11 -2.97 9.70 -5.62
C ASN A 11 -4.47 9.79 -5.32
N SER A 12 -5.25 10.53 -6.14
CA SER A 12 -6.69 10.65 -5.88
C SER A 12 -7.40 9.31 -5.94
N LYS A 13 -7.04 8.43 -6.90
CA LYS A 13 -7.61 7.09 -6.99
C LYS A 13 -7.25 6.21 -5.82
N PHE A 14 -6.03 6.33 -5.27
CA PHE A 14 -5.63 5.55 -4.10
C PHE A 14 -6.57 5.84 -2.92
N PHE A 15 -6.74 7.12 -2.57
CA PHE A 15 -7.65 7.52 -1.49
C PHE A 15 -9.12 7.24 -1.82
N THR A 16 -9.57 7.51 -3.05
CA THR A 16 -10.95 7.27 -3.48
C THR A 16 -11.32 5.77 -3.47
N ASN A 17 -10.36 4.88 -3.67
CA ASN A 17 -10.57 3.44 -3.57
C ASN A 17 -10.52 2.89 -2.15
N GLY A 18 -10.44 3.76 -1.14
CA GLY A 18 -10.30 3.36 0.26
C GLY A 18 -8.90 2.83 0.57
N GLY A 19 -7.88 3.38 -0.09
CA GLY A 19 -6.50 3.25 0.34
C GLY A 19 -6.19 4.29 1.40
N GLN A 20 -5.58 3.85 2.49
CA GLN A 20 -5.10 4.67 3.59
C GLN A 20 -3.62 4.31 3.82
N PHE A 21 -2.85 5.24 4.39
CA PHE A 21 -1.55 4.90 4.94
C PHE A 21 -1.27 5.68 6.21
N THR A 22 -0.43 5.10 7.05
CA THR A 22 0.06 5.68 8.30
C THR A 22 1.59 5.56 8.32
N ILE A 23 2.26 6.59 8.82
CA ILE A 23 3.72 6.69 8.83
C ILE A 23 4.20 6.67 10.28
N ASP A 24 4.76 5.54 10.71
CA ASP A 24 5.37 5.33 12.04
C ASP A 24 6.88 5.33 11.95
N ARG A 25 7.60 5.42 13.08
CA ARG A 25 9.08 5.51 13.10
C ARG A 25 9.77 4.49 12.21
N ASP A 26 9.33 3.23 12.28
CA ASP A 26 10.02 2.09 11.67
C ASP A 26 9.32 1.55 10.41
N ALA A 27 8.07 1.97 10.17
CA ALA A 27 7.22 1.39 9.12
C ALA A 27 6.25 2.39 8.52
N ILE A 28 5.89 2.15 7.27
CA ILE A 28 4.74 2.77 6.60
C ILE A 28 3.71 1.68 6.42
N THR A 29 2.57 1.82 7.09
CA THR A 29 1.44 0.89 6.97
C THR A 29 0.53 1.38 5.86
N ILE A 30 0.19 0.49 4.94
CA ILE A 30 -0.68 0.73 3.79
C ILE A 30 -1.93 -0.14 3.98
N ASP A 31 -3.03 0.51 4.34
CA ASP A 31 -4.33 -0.13 4.52
C ASP A 31 -5.10 -0.05 3.22
N MET A 32 -5.52 -1.21 2.72
CA MET A 32 -6.20 -1.31 1.44
C MET A 32 -7.58 -1.92 1.61
N LYS A 33 -8.62 -1.23 1.13
CA LYS A 33 -9.99 -1.76 1.09
C LYS A 33 -10.03 -3.14 0.42
N LYS A 34 -10.64 -4.12 1.11
CA LYS A 34 -10.77 -5.49 0.60
C LYS A 34 -11.41 -5.50 -0.80
N LYS A 35 -10.64 -5.98 -1.79
CA LYS A 35 -11.12 -6.30 -3.15
C LYS A 35 -10.81 -7.76 -3.47
N ARG A 36 -11.54 -8.36 -4.43
CA ARG A 36 -11.49 -9.80 -4.75
C ARG A 36 -10.07 -10.35 -4.95
N HIS A 37 -9.18 -9.58 -5.57
CA HIS A 37 -7.81 -9.97 -5.91
C HIS A 37 -6.75 -9.44 -4.93
N LEU A 38 -7.16 -8.63 -3.95
CA LEU A 38 -6.22 -7.98 -3.03
C LEU A 38 -5.55 -8.94 -2.05
N PRO A 39 -6.21 -9.98 -1.50
CA PRO A 39 -5.53 -10.97 -0.66
C PRO A 39 -4.34 -11.62 -1.37
N LEU A 40 -4.51 -12.05 -2.62
CA LEU A 40 -3.43 -12.63 -3.43
C LEU A 40 -2.26 -11.66 -3.63
N LEU A 41 -2.54 -10.37 -3.81
CA LEU A 41 -1.51 -9.35 -3.91
C LEU A 41 -0.75 -9.19 -2.59
N ILE A 42 -1.45 -9.18 -1.46
CA ILE A 42 -0.83 -9.08 -0.14
C ILE A 42 0.04 -10.32 0.12
N ASP A 43 -0.43 -11.52 -0.21
CA ASP A 43 0.34 -12.76 -0.08
C ASP A 43 1.62 -12.72 -0.91
N ALA A 44 1.55 -12.20 -2.15
CA ALA A 44 2.72 -12.02 -3.01
C ALA A 44 3.72 -10.97 -2.48
N LEU A 45 3.24 -9.99 -1.73
CA LEU A 45 4.06 -8.93 -1.13
C LEU A 45 4.61 -9.31 0.25
N PHE A 46 4.04 -10.31 0.91
CA PHE A 46 4.41 -10.76 2.25
C PHE A 46 5.91 -11.06 2.44
N PRO A 47 6.62 -11.70 1.48
CA PRO A 47 8.07 -11.95 1.62
C PRO A 47 8.90 -10.66 1.72
N TYR A 48 8.37 -9.54 1.23
CA TYR A 48 9.08 -8.26 1.19
C TYR A 48 8.76 -7.35 2.39
N GLN A 49 7.84 -7.75 3.28
CA GLN A 49 7.37 -6.89 4.38
C GLN A 49 8.49 -6.45 5.35
N GLU A 50 9.55 -7.26 5.49
CA GLU A 50 10.69 -6.96 6.35
C GLU A 50 11.80 -6.16 5.64
N THR A 51 11.65 -5.93 4.33
CA THR A 51 12.64 -5.19 3.54
C THR A 51 12.55 -3.70 3.86
N THR A 52 13.65 -3.15 4.36
CA THR A 52 13.77 -1.71 4.58
C THR A 52 14.04 -1.00 3.26
N ILE A 53 13.45 0.18 3.09
CA ILE A 53 13.62 0.99 1.88
C ILE A 53 14.48 2.20 2.23
N PRO A 54 15.75 2.28 1.76
CA PRO A 54 16.69 3.30 2.21
C PRO A 54 16.23 4.74 1.98
N TRP A 55 15.61 5.00 0.82
CA TRP A 55 15.07 6.30 0.46
C TRP A 55 13.76 6.66 1.18
N LEU A 56 13.22 5.75 2.00
CA LEU A 56 12.11 5.98 2.92
C LEU A 56 12.59 6.02 4.38
N ASN A 57 13.77 6.59 4.64
CA ASN A 57 14.39 6.62 5.98
C ASN A 57 14.56 5.21 6.58
N ASN A 58 14.92 4.23 5.75
CA ASN A 58 15.03 2.82 6.12
C ASN A 58 13.75 2.21 6.75
N ARG A 59 12.57 2.77 6.45
CA ARG A 59 11.30 2.22 6.91
C ARG A 59 10.89 1.02 6.05
N LYS A 60 10.15 0.11 6.67
CA LYS A 60 9.52 -1.04 6.00
C LYS A 60 8.16 -0.65 5.44
N LEU A 61 7.68 -1.37 4.41
CA LEU A 61 6.30 -1.26 3.94
C LEU A 61 5.48 -2.43 4.46
N VAL A 62 4.38 -2.11 5.15
CA VAL A 62 3.47 -3.12 5.69
C VAL A 62 2.13 -2.98 5.00
N PHE A 63 1.70 -4.02 4.27
CA PHE A 63 0.42 -4.04 3.58
C PHE A 63 -0.61 -4.79 4.41
N LYS A 64 -1.78 -4.18 4.64
CA LYS A 64 -2.87 -4.80 5.41
C LYS A 64 -4.21 -4.61 4.70
N LEU A 65 -5.11 -5.57 4.91
CA LEU A 65 -6.50 -5.39 4.53
C LEU A 65 -7.15 -4.41 5.50
N TRP A 66 -7.92 -3.47 4.97
CA TRP A 66 -8.77 -2.63 5.80
C TRP A 66 -9.81 -3.51 6.51
N THR A 67 -9.59 -3.74 7.80
CA THR A 67 -10.60 -4.29 8.72
C THR A 67 -11.30 -3.13 9.39
N VAL A 68 -12.59 -2.97 9.12
CA VAL A 68 -13.45 -2.09 9.92
C VAL A 68 -13.70 -2.84 11.22
N SER A 69 -13.13 -2.35 12.32
CA SER A 69 -13.47 -2.82 13.67
C SER A 69 -14.83 -2.28 14.10
#